data_AF-A0A7K5WRH6-F1
#
_entry.id   AF-A0A7K5WRH6-F1
#
_cell.length_a   1.000
_cell.length_b   1.000
_cell.length_c   1.000
_cell.angle_alpha   90.00
_cell.angle_beta   90.00
_cell.angle_gamma   90.00
#
_symmetry.space_group_name_H-M   'P 1'
#
loop_
_entity.id
_entity.type
_entity.pdbx_description
1 polymer ?
#
loop_
_entity_poly.entity_id
_entity_poly.type
_entity_poly.pdbx_seq_one_letter_code
_entity_poly.pdbx_strand_id
1 'polypeptide(L)'
;MVRGVLGLGLLVLLALPGLEATGETPKVEVYARSRAEEGKENILHCFITGFHPPKIDVQLLKNGEPMPGVTYGDLSFNEKWQFQRLVYAPFIPTREDIFTCRVVHSTMPAPGIYRW
;
A
#
# COMPACT_ATOMS: atom_id res chain seq x y z
N MET A 1 -15.31 13.60 -51.84
CA MET A 1 -13.99 13.47 -51.17
C MET A 1 -14.11 13.55 -49.64
N VAL A 2 -15.08 12.87 -49.01
CA VAL A 2 -15.18 12.78 -47.53
C VAL A 2 -15.62 11.37 -47.14
N ARG A 3 -14.86 10.36 -47.56
CA ARG A 3 -15.10 8.94 -47.21
C ARG A 3 -13.84 8.18 -46.79
N GLY A 4 -12.74 8.90 -46.54
CA GLY A 4 -11.45 8.30 -46.18
C GLY A 4 -10.91 8.65 -44.79
N VAL A 5 -11.62 9.46 -43.99
CA VAL A 5 -11.09 9.97 -42.70
C VAL A 5 -11.61 9.16 -41.50
N LEU A 6 -12.77 8.48 -41.64
CA LEU A 6 -13.39 7.73 -40.55
C LEU A 6 -12.68 6.39 -40.22
N GLY A 7 -11.96 5.79 -41.17
CA GLY A 7 -11.27 4.51 -40.96
C GLY A 7 -9.93 4.63 -40.22
N LEU A 8 -9.23 5.75 -40.39
CA LEU A 8 -7.91 5.98 -39.79
C LEU A 8 -7.99 6.42 -38.32
N GLY A 9 -9.03 7.16 -37.93
CA GLY A 9 -9.20 7.58 -36.53
C GLY A 9 -9.45 6.42 -35.57
N LEU A 10 -10.15 5.36 -36.02
CA LEU A 10 -10.48 4.19 -35.20
C LEU A 10 -9.27 3.26 -34.99
N LEU A 11 -8.36 3.18 -35.97
CA LEU A 11 -7.12 2.38 -35.88
C LEU A 11 -6.09 3.00 -34.92
N VAL A 12 -6.05 4.33 -34.81
CA VAL A 12 -5.13 5.04 -33.89
C VAL A 12 -5.53 4.84 -32.43
N LEU A 13 -6.82 4.76 -32.11
CA LEU A 13 -7.33 4.49 -30.76
C LEU A 13 -7.01 3.07 -30.27
N LEU A 14 -6.91 2.09 -31.18
CA LEU A 14 -6.52 0.71 -30.87
C LEU A 14 -4.99 0.52 -30.76
N ALA A 15 -4.21 1.50 -31.21
CA ALA A 15 -2.75 1.46 -31.26
C ALA A 15 -2.07 2.25 -30.13
N LEU A 16 -2.82 2.74 -29.14
CA LEU A 16 -2.25 3.17 -27.87
C LEU A 16 -2.22 1.95 -26.93
N PRO A 17 -1.14 1.14 -26.91
CA PRO A 17 -0.93 0.27 -25.76
C PRO A 17 -0.98 1.19 -24.54
N GLY A 18 -1.82 0.81 -23.58
CA GLY A 18 -2.17 1.64 -22.44
C GLY A 18 -0.96 2.38 -21.91
N LEU A 19 -1.15 3.68 -21.65
CA LEU A 19 -0.23 4.46 -20.83
C LEU A 19 -0.29 3.90 -19.40
N GLU A 20 0.15 2.66 -19.20
CA GLU A 20 0.33 2.10 -17.88
C GLU A 20 1.47 2.87 -17.26
N ALA A 21 1.13 3.74 -16.31
CA ALA A 21 2.12 4.43 -15.51
C ALA A 21 3.05 3.39 -14.87
N THR A 22 4.34 3.65 -14.94
CA THR A 22 5.40 2.77 -14.42
C THR A 22 5.04 2.30 -13.00
N GLY A 23 5.15 0.99 -12.77
CA GLY A 23 4.89 0.43 -11.46
C GLY A 23 5.94 0.91 -10.47
N GLU A 24 5.50 1.44 -9.33
CA GLU A 24 6.37 1.90 -8.25
C GLU A 24 6.15 1.03 -7.02
N THR A 25 7.24 0.54 -6.44
CA THR A 25 7.21 -0.38 -5.30
C THR A 25 7.01 0.37 -3.98
N PRO A 26 6.10 -0.10 -3.10
CA PRO A 26 5.84 0.55 -1.83
C PRO A 26 7.08 0.62 -0.94
N LYS A 27 7.24 1.77 -0.29
CA LYS A 27 8.09 1.94 0.89
C LYS A 27 7.22 1.80 2.13
N VAL A 28 7.70 1.04 3.11
CA VAL A 28 6.90 0.68 4.29
C VAL A 28 7.67 1.02 5.54
N GLU A 29 7.02 1.77 6.43
CA GLU A 29 7.51 2.12 7.76
C GLU A 29 6.54 1.59 8.79
N VAL A 30 7.05 0.83 9.77
CA VAL A 30 6.26 0.30 10.88
C VAL A 30 6.75 0.95 12.16
N TYR A 31 5.86 1.63 12.88
CA TYR A 31 6.24 2.40 14.06
C TYR A 31 5.09 2.52 15.06
N ALA A 32 5.41 2.78 16.32
CA ALA A 32 4.43 3.07 17.35
C ALA A 32 4.07 4.57 17.33
N ARG A 33 2.81 4.92 17.59
CA ARG A 33 2.34 6.31 17.61
C ARG A 33 3.09 7.17 18.63
N SER A 34 3.39 6.61 19.80
CA SER A 34 4.17 7.24 20.86
C SER A 34 5.30 6.31 21.30
N ARG A 35 6.18 6.78 22.18
CA ARG A 35 7.23 5.95 22.81
C ARG A 35 6.58 4.68 23.36
N ALA A 36 7.04 3.53 22.86
CA ALA A 36 6.53 2.24 23.32
C ALA A 36 7.07 1.91 24.71
N GLU A 37 6.16 1.47 25.57
CA GLU A 37 6.45 1.02 26.92
C GLU A 37 5.76 -0.33 27.12
N GLU A 38 6.52 -1.31 27.59
CA GLU A 38 6.06 -2.68 27.78
C GLU A 38 4.80 -2.73 28.66
N GLY A 39 3.75 -3.38 28.17
CA GLY A 39 2.47 -3.50 28.88
C GLY A 39 1.55 -2.28 28.84
N LYS A 40 1.94 -1.17 28.18
CA LYS A 40 1.10 0.03 28.03
C LYS A 40 0.45 0.10 26.66
N GLU A 41 -0.81 0.53 26.62
CA GLU A 41 -1.55 0.73 25.37
C GLU A 41 -0.85 1.72 24.44
N ASN A 42 -0.83 1.39 23.15
CA ASN A 42 -0.31 2.24 22.09
C ASN A 42 -1.03 1.90 20.77
N ILE A 43 -0.63 2.55 19.68
CA ILE A 43 -1.18 2.30 18.34
C ILE A 43 -0.02 1.98 17.41
N LEU A 44 -0.09 0.81 16.77
CA LEU A 44 0.86 0.38 15.78
C LEU A 44 0.45 0.97 14.43
N HIS A 45 1.37 1.67 13.78
CA HIS A 45 1.21 2.24 12.45
C HIS A 45 2.02 1.41 11.44
N CYS A 46 1.42 1.15 10.29
CA CYS A 46 2.09 0.79 9.05
C CYS A 46 1.80 1.87 8.03
N PHE A 47 2.79 2.68 7.72
CA PHE A 47 2.69 3.73 6.71
C PHE A 47 3.34 3.27 5.42
N ILE A 48 2.54 3.20 4.36
CA ILE A 48 2.97 2.76 3.03
C ILE A 48 2.97 3.97 2.12
N THR A 49 4.07 4.23 1.41
CA THR A 49 4.22 5.39 0.52
C THR A 49 4.85 5.01 -0.81
N GLY A 50 4.70 5.90 -1.79
CA GLY A 50 5.46 5.87 -3.03
C GLY A 50 5.09 4.75 -3.99
N PHE A 51 3.90 4.14 -3.88
CA PHE A 51 3.52 3.00 -4.71
C PHE A 51 2.55 3.36 -5.84
N HIS A 52 2.59 2.58 -6.92
CA HIS A 52 1.66 2.65 -8.04
C HIS A 52 1.62 1.28 -8.73
N PRO A 53 0.45 0.71 -9.09
CA PRO A 53 -0.91 1.24 -9.05
C PRO A 53 -1.54 1.33 -7.64
N PRO A 54 -2.75 1.90 -7.46
CA PRO A 54 -3.34 2.12 -6.13
C PRO A 54 -3.76 0.85 -5.38
N LYS A 55 -3.88 -0.29 -6.07
CA LYS A 55 -4.34 -1.54 -5.46
C LYS A 55 -3.23 -2.15 -4.59
N ILE A 56 -3.50 -2.22 -3.29
CA ILE A 56 -2.58 -2.78 -2.29
C ILE A 56 -3.37 -3.57 -1.24
N ASP A 57 -2.81 -4.70 -0.81
CA ASP A 57 -3.31 -5.47 0.33
C ASP A 57 -2.32 -5.34 1.49
N VAL A 58 -2.82 -5.01 2.68
CA VAL A 58 -2.04 -4.69 3.87
C VAL A 58 -2.68 -5.38 5.06
N GLN A 59 -1.90 -6.08 5.87
CA GLN A 59 -2.36 -6.71 7.11
C GLN A 59 -1.41 -6.36 8.25
N LEU A 60 -1.97 -5.96 9.39
CA LEU A 60 -1.23 -5.89 10.65
C LEU A 60 -1.40 -7.23 11.38
N LEU A 61 -0.28 -7.83 11.75
CA LEU A 61 -0.24 -9.15 12.37
C LEU A 61 0.45 -9.09 13.73
N LYS A 62 -0.08 -9.85 14.69
CA LYS A 62 0.55 -10.17 15.97
C LYS A 62 0.87 -11.66 15.97
N ASN A 63 2.15 -12.02 16.08
CA ASN A 63 2.62 -13.42 16.06
C ASN A 63 2.13 -14.22 14.85
N GLY A 64 2.01 -13.56 13.69
CA GLY A 64 1.50 -14.17 12.45
C GLY A 64 -0.02 -14.12 12.27
N GLU A 65 -0.78 -13.76 13.31
CA GLU A 65 -2.24 -13.72 13.26
C GLU A 65 -2.77 -12.29 13.03
N PRO A 66 -3.87 -12.10 12.29
CA PRO A 66 -4.48 -10.80 12.06
C PRO A 66 -4.84 -10.06 13.36
N MET A 67 -4.44 -8.80 13.47
CA MET A 67 -4.81 -7.96 14.61
C MET A 67 -6.28 -7.52 14.54
N PRO A 68 -6.99 -7.45 15.67
CA PRO A 68 -8.31 -6.83 15.74
C PRO A 68 -8.20 -5.29 15.70
N GLY A 69 -9.29 -4.61 15.35
CA GLY A 69 -9.36 -3.15 15.42
C GLY A 69 -8.50 -2.41 14.39
N VAL A 70 -8.11 -3.10 13.30
CA VAL A 70 -7.35 -2.48 12.21
C VAL A 70 -8.21 -1.46 11.48
N THR A 71 -7.71 -0.23 11.41
CA THR A 71 -8.28 0.85 10.60
C THR A 71 -7.40 1.11 9.40
N TYR A 72 -8.02 1.22 8.23
CA TYR A 72 -7.34 1.59 6.99
C TYR A 72 -7.68 3.04 6.67
N GLY A 73 -6.69 3.92 6.72
CA GLY A 73 -6.84 5.29 6.28
C GLY A 73 -7.17 5.38 4.79
N ASP A 74 -7.64 6.56 4.39
CA ASP A 74 -7.93 6.85 2.99
C ASP A 74 -6.66 6.79 2.14
N LEU A 75 -6.85 6.45 0.88
CA LEU A 75 -5.78 6.48 -0.09
C LEU A 75 -5.54 7.94 -0.52
N SER A 76 -4.31 8.40 -0.39
CA SER A 76 -3.88 9.72 -0.89
C SER A 76 -2.68 9.54 -1.83
N PHE A 77 -2.27 10.59 -2.53
CA PHE A 77 -1.16 10.52 -3.48
C PHE A 77 -0.38 11.85 -3.51
N ASN A 78 0.89 11.76 -3.92
CA ASN A 78 1.75 12.93 -4.10
C ASN A 78 1.61 13.53 -5.51
N GLU A 79 2.31 14.63 -5.80
CA GLU A 79 2.30 15.29 -7.11
C GLU A 79 2.76 14.40 -8.29
N LYS A 80 3.47 13.32 -7.99
CA LYS A 80 3.93 12.30 -8.95
C LYS A 80 2.93 11.17 -9.13
N TRP A 81 1.71 11.30 -8.59
CA TRP A 81 0.67 10.26 -8.60
C TRP A 81 1.08 8.94 -7.95
N GLN A 82 2.05 8.99 -7.02
CA GLN A 82 2.40 7.84 -6.20
C GLN A 82 1.51 7.83 -4.96
N PHE A 83 0.88 6.70 -4.71
CA PHE A 83 -0.08 6.51 -3.64
C PHE A 83 0.61 6.29 -2.30
N GLN A 84 -0.14 6.62 -1.25
CA GLN A 84 0.22 6.39 0.14
C GLN A 84 -1.01 6.03 0.97
N ARG A 85 -0.82 5.21 2.00
CA ARG A 85 -1.87 4.75 2.91
C ARG A 85 -1.30 4.51 4.30
N LEU A 86 -2.03 4.95 5.33
CA LEU A 86 -1.75 4.61 6.72
C LEU A 86 -2.72 3.50 7.17
N VAL A 87 -2.19 2.39 7.69
CA VAL A 87 -2.96 1.31 8.32
C VAL A 87 -2.54 1.20 9.77
N TYR A 88 -3.48 1.14 10.69
CA TYR A 88 -3.15 1.19 12.12
C TYR A 88 -4.11 0.39 13.00
N ALA A 89 -3.62 -0.09 14.14
CA ALA A 89 -4.41 -0.84 15.11
C ALA A 89 -3.92 -0.57 16.55
N PRO A 90 -4.82 -0.62 17.55
CA PRO A 90 -4.40 -0.61 18.95
C PRO A 90 -3.56 -1.86 19.25
N PHE A 91 -2.51 -1.69 20.05
CA PHE A 91 -1.67 -2.81 20.51
C PHE A 91 -1.09 -2.51 21.89
N ILE A 92 -0.65 -3.58 22.56
CA ILE A 92 0.12 -3.52 23.80
C ILE A 92 1.48 -4.18 23.47
N PRO A 93 2.58 -3.43 23.42
CA PRO A 93 3.89 -3.97 23.13
C PRO A 93 4.36 -4.85 24.29
N THR A 94 4.90 -6.00 23.95
CA THR A 94 5.58 -6.94 24.85
C THR A 94 6.88 -7.36 24.17
N ARG A 95 7.84 -7.90 24.93
CA ARG A 95 9.11 -8.38 24.34
C ARG A 95 8.96 -9.71 23.61
N GLU A 96 7.92 -10.45 23.94
CA GLU A 96 7.63 -11.79 23.41
C GLU A 96 6.82 -11.72 22.12
N ASP A 97 5.99 -10.69 21.96
CA ASP A 97 5.12 -10.54 20.80
C ASP A 97 5.87 -9.92 19.61
N ILE A 98 5.63 -10.49 18.43
CA ILE A 98 6.15 -10.01 17.16
C ILE A 98 5.03 -9.33 16.41
N PHE A 99 5.18 -8.03 16.16
CA PHE A 99 4.26 -7.25 15.35
C PHE A 99 4.82 -7.03 13.95
N THR A 100 4.00 -7.26 12.93
CA THR A 100 4.42 -7.09 11.53
C THR A 100 3.35 -6.42 10.68
N CYS A 101 3.79 -5.68 9.67
CA CYS A 101 2.97 -5.26 8.55
C CYS A 101 3.29 -6.15 7.35
N ARG A 102 2.31 -6.93 6.89
CA ARG A 102 2.38 -7.70 5.65
C ARG A 102 1.79 -6.87 4.52
N VAL A 103 2.55 -6.67 3.46
CA VAL A 103 2.14 -5.88 2.29
C VAL A 103 2.20 -6.73 1.03
N VAL A 104 1.18 -6.64 0.18
CA VAL A 104 1.14 -7.26 -1.14
C VAL A 104 0.79 -6.18 -2.17
N HIS A 105 1.63 -6.09 -3.19
CA HIS A 105 1.51 -5.12 -4.27
C HIS A 105 1.98 -5.76 -5.57
N SER A 106 1.39 -5.37 -6.71
CA SER A 106 1.63 -6.02 -8.00
C SER A 106 3.07 -5.87 -8.51
N THR A 107 3.82 -4.90 -7.99
CA THR A 107 5.24 -4.69 -8.35
C THR A 107 6.20 -5.54 -7.52
N MET A 108 5.71 -6.30 -6.53
CA MET A 108 6.54 -7.15 -5.68
C MET A 108 6.38 -8.62 -6.09
N PRO A 109 7.48 -9.39 -6.17
CA PRO A 109 7.41 -10.81 -6.56
C PRO A 109 6.77 -11.70 -5.47
N ALA A 110 6.75 -11.23 -4.23
CA ALA A 110 6.19 -11.91 -3.07
C ALA A 110 5.72 -10.88 -2.03
N PRO A 111 4.89 -11.28 -1.04
CA PRO A 111 4.51 -10.42 0.07
C PRO A 111 5.74 -9.90 0.85
N GLY A 112 5.77 -8.60 1.12
CA GLY A 112 6.74 -7.98 2.03
C GLY A 112 6.30 -8.11 3.47
N ILE A 113 7.21 -8.45 4.39
CA ILE A 113 6.96 -8.55 5.83
C ILE A 113 7.87 -7.56 6.54
N TYR A 114 7.27 -6.53 7.14
CA TYR A 114 7.98 -5.45 7.82
C TYR A 114 7.73 -5.56 9.31
N ARG A 115 8.78 -5.79 10.09
CA ARG A 115 8.70 -5.92 11.55
C ARG A 115 8.71 -4.54 12.19
N TRP A 116 7.92 -4.39 13.25
CA TRP A 116 8.06 -3.29 14.21
C TRP A 116 9.27 -3.54 15.12
#